data_AF-A0A5B0H6D8-F1
#
_entry.id   AF-A0A5B0H6D8-F1
#
_cell.length_a   1.000
_cell.length_b   1.000
_cell.length_c   1.000
_cell.angle_alpha   90.00
_cell.angle_beta   90.00
_cell.angle_gamma   90.00
#
_symmetry.space_group_name_H-M   'P 1'
#
loop_
_entity.id
_entity.type
_entity.pdbx_description
1 polymer ?
#
loop_
_entity_poly.entity_id
_entity_poly.type
_entity_poly.pdbx_seq_one_letter_code
_entity_poly.pdbx_strand_id
1 'polypeptide(L)'
;MAWEKVTQGWAAQDDYRMLGLRGWVRALEVTYSVDNGWHVHLHILMVVEQGMSEEAIEALTGGWFSRWSAGLVKAGMPAPTEEHGVDVQRADPGAMAETSGSWARYVCKGLASEAVMGSTKAARGTSRSIYELMRDATVGRRFENPDTGQVVQLADMQARALLAEYEEAIRGRKQLTWSQRSHDLRNGVDMEPEKSDEDIVAEDLEGEDVAVIPTYSWKIVEPRAAELLAVTERHGADAGRAWLDDVGVEWWLPIGLTDARRPGIAPGFDG
;
A
#
# COMPACT_ATOMS: atom_id res chain seq x y z
N MET A 1 7.83 15.01 15.16
CA MET A 1 8.24 14.56 13.80
C MET A 1 8.30 15.75 12.85
N ALA A 2 9.16 15.77 11.83
CA ALA A 2 9.34 16.93 10.92
C ALA A 2 8.03 17.39 10.24
N TRP A 3 7.14 16.46 9.91
CA TRP A 3 5.80 16.77 9.36
C TRP A 3 4.93 17.63 10.29
N GLU A 4 5.06 17.48 11.61
CA GLU A 4 4.31 18.31 12.57
C GLU A 4 4.74 19.77 12.49
N LYS A 5 5.97 20.06 12.04
CA LYS A 5 6.44 21.43 11.82
C LYS A 5 5.77 22.10 10.62
N VAL A 6 5.26 21.32 9.68
CA VAL A 6 4.53 21.82 8.53
C VAL A 6 3.05 22.06 8.88
N THR A 7 2.46 21.18 9.68
CA THR A 7 1.00 21.09 9.90
C THR A 7 0.50 21.62 11.24
N GLN A 8 1.40 22.01 12.15
CA GLN A 8 1.01 22.54 13.47
C GLN A 8 1.61 23.92 13.73
N GLY A 9 1.00 24.62 14.70
CA GLY A 9 1.42 25.96 15.10
C GLY A 9 0.82 27.07 14.25
N TRP A 10 1.18 28.31 14.58
CA TRP A 10 0.56 29.51 14.02
C TRP A 10 0.73 29.63 12.49
N ALA A 11 1.90 29.28 11.96
CA ALA A 11 2.18 29.34 10.53
C ALA A 11 1.31 28.35 9.75
N ALA A 12 1.16 27.12 10.25
CA ALA A 12 0.25 26.14 9.64
C ALA A 12 -1.21 26.61 9.67
N GLN A 13 -1.64 27.26 10.76
CA GLN A 13 -2.99 27.83 10.83
C GLN A 13 -3.20 29.01 9.87
N ASP A 14 -2.12 29.73 9.53
CA ASP A 14 -2.15 30.79 8.52
C ASP A 14 -2.30 30.21 7.13
N ASP A 15 -1.48 29.21 6.80
CA ASP A 15 -1.60 28.44 5.56
C ASP A 15 -3.01 27.86 5.41
N TYR A 16 -3.58 27.27 6.47
CA TYR A 16 -4.92 26.68 6.43
C TYR A 16 -6.01 27.71 6.15
N ARG A 17 -5.87 28.93 6.68
CA ARG A 17 -6.78 30.05 6.41
C ARG A 17 -6.62 30.56 4.98
N MET A 18 -5.39 30.70 4.50
CA MET A 18 -5.07 31.12 3.13
C MET A 18 -5.61 30.12 2.10
N LEU A 19 -5.49 28.83 2.37
CA LEU A 19 -5.97 27.76 1.50
C LEU A 19 -7.49 27.59 1.52
N GLY A 20 -8.17 28.05 2.58
CA GLY A 20 -9.52 27.56 2.88
C GLY A 20 -9.49 26.04 3.05
N LEU A 21 -8.59 25.54 3.90
CA LEU A 21 -8.37 24.10 4.04
C LEU A 21 -9.63 23.40 4.56
N ARG A 22 -10.14 22.44 3.79
CA ARG A 22 -11.16 21.48 4.25
C ARG A 22 -10.56 20.36 5.07
N GLY A 23 -9.40 19.87 4.66
CA GLY A 23 -8.66 18.86 5.39
C GLY A 23 -7.59 18.19 4.55
N TRP A 24 -6.86 17.27 5.16
CA TRP A 24 -5.81 16.52 4.50
C TRP A 24 -5.73 15.09 5.00
N VAL A 25 -5.16 14.23 4.18
CA VAL A 25 -4.79 12.88 4.55
C VAL A 25 -3.35 12.62 4.10
N ARG A 26 -2.61 11.86 4.91
CA ARG A 26 -1.21 11.55 4.69
C ARG A 26 -0.98 10.05 4.74
N ALA A 27 -0.35 9.50 3.70
CA ALA A 27 0.21 8.17 3.67
C ALA A 27 1.73 8.20 3.92
N LEU A 28 2.22 7.25 4.69
CA LEU A 28 3.64 6.97 4.86
C LEU A 28 4.04 5.87 3.86
N GLU A 29 5.04 6.15 3.04
CA GLU A 29 5.67 5.16 2.17
C GLU A 29 7.14 5.01 2.58
N VAL A 30 7.58 3.77 2.71
CA VAL A 30 8.97 3.45 3.01
C VAL A 30 9.47 2.45 1.98
N THR A 31 10.58 2.77 1.34
CA THR A 31 11.27 1.86 0.42
C THR A 31 12.76 1.83 0.77
N TYR A 32 13.49 0.85 0.24
CA TYR A 32 14.93 0.75 0.43
C TYR A 32 15.61 0.66 -0.94
N SER A 33 16.69 1.40 -1.16
CA SER A 33 17.59 1.16 -2.29
C SER A 33 18.98 0.81 -1.81
N VAL A 34 19.67 -0.03 -2.59
CA VAL A 34 21.05 -0.42 -2.28
C VAL A 34 21.99 0.79 -2.28
N ASP A 35 21.75 1.75 -3.18
CA ASP A 35 22.65 2.89 -3.39
C ASP A 35 22.47 3.99 -2.32
N ASN A 36 21.24 4.20 -1.84
CA ASN A 36 20.91 5.35 -0.99
C ASN A 36 20.28 4.97 0.36
N GLY A 37 20.03 3.69 0.62
CA GLY A 37 19.41 3.21 1.87
C GLY A 37 17.90 3.44 1.91
N TRP A 38 17.39 3.80 3.09
CA TRP A 38 15.96 4.01 3.32
C TRP A 38 15.45 5.32 2.69
N HIS A 39 14.39 5.20 1.90
CA HIS A 39 13.61 6.33 1.37
C HIS A 39 12.27 6.38 2.08
N VAL A 40 12.04 7.46 2.82
CA VAL A 40 10.82 7.67 3.60
C VAL A 40 10.06 8.84 2.99
N HIS A 41 8.95 8.55 2.33
CA HIS A 41 8.09 9.55 1.70
C HIS A 41 6.78 9.72 2.45
N LEU A 42 6.27 10.94 2.39
CA LEU A 42 4.92 11.27 2.83
C LEU A 42 4.13 11.72 1.61
N HIS A 43 3.16 10.92 1.20
CA HIS A 43 2.19 11.34 0.19
C HIS A 43 1.03 12.02 0.91
N ILE A 44 0.78 13.28 0.57
CA ILE A 44 -0.22 14.10 1.25
C ILE A 44 -1.19 14.63 0.22
N LEU A 45 -2.48 14.36 0.45
CA LEU A 45 -3.55 14.98 -0.29
C LEU A 45 -4.21 16.04 0.59
N MET A 46 -4.26 17.28 0.10
CA MET A 46 -4.92 18.40 0.78
C MET A 46 -6.13 18.86 -0.05
N VAL A 47 -7.29 18.95 0.61
CA VAL A 47 -8.54 19.44 0.01
C VAL A 47 -8.73 20.88 0.45
N VAL A 48 -8.83 21.78 -0.51
CA VAL A 48 -8.85 23.24 -0.31
C VAL A 48 -10.02 23.85 -1.06
N GLU A 49 -10.59 24.93 -0.53
CA GLU A 49 -11.71 25.64 -1.18
C GLU A 49 -11.22 26.71 -2.15
N GLN A 50 -10.05 27.28 -1.90
CA GLN A 50 -9.53 28.39 -2.69
C GLN A 50 -8.58 27.87 -3.76
N GLY A 51 -8.86 28.23 -5.01
CA GLY A 51 -7.88 28.09 -6.08
C GLY A 51 -6.71 29.03 -5.81
N MET A 52 -5.49 28.53 -5.97
CA MET A 52 -4.26 29.32 -5.84
C MET A 52 -3.64 29.58 -7.21
N SER A 53 -2.95 30.71 -7.34
CA SER A 53 -2.03 30.93 -8.46
C SER A 53 -0.79 30.06 -8.30
N GLU A 54 -0.05 29.84 -9.38
CA GLU A 54 1.19 29.07 -9.35
C GLU A 54 2.23 29.71 -8.41
N GLU A 55 2.32 31.04 -8.40
CA GLU A 55 3.23 31.78 -7.52
C GLU A 55 2.87 31.61 -6.05
N ALA A 56 1.57 31.52 -5.74
CA ALA A 56 1.11 31.30 -4.38
C ALA A 56 1.39 29.85 -3.92
N ILE A 57 1.29 28.86 -4.83
CA ILE A 57 1.69 27.47 -4.57
C ILE A 57 3.20 27.38 -4.34
N GLU A 58 4.00 28.06 -5.15
CA GLU A 58 5.47 28.08 -5.01
C GLU A 58 5.89 28.69 -3.67
N ALA A 59 5.34 29.84 -3.30
CA ALA A 59 5.63 30.49 -2.01
C ALA A 59 5.25 29.60 -0.82
N LEU A 60 4.08 28.94 -0.88
CA LEU A 60 3.63 28.00 0.13
C LEU A 60 4.57 26.79 0.24
N THR A 61 4.98 26.23 -0.90
CA THR A 61 5.92 25.11 -0.99
C THR A 61 7.25 25.46 -0.34
N GLY A 62 7.81 26.65 -0.62
CA GLY A 62 9.03 27.13 0.03
C GLY A 62 8.90 27.27 1.55
N GLY A 63 7.74 27.76 2.03
CA GLY A 63 7.42 27.81 3.45
C GLY A 63 7.35 26.43 4.10
N TRP A 64 6.72 25.47 3.42
CA TRP A 64 6.64 24.07 3.89
C TRP A 64 7.99 23.40 3.93
N PHE A 65 8.78 23.53 2.86
CA PHE A 65 10.14 23.01 2.78
C PHE A 65 11.01 23.55 3.92
N SER A 66 10.97 24.86 4.16
CA SER A 66 11.74 25.50 5.25
C SER A 66 11.42 24.91 6.61
N ARG A 67 10.12 24.74 6.94
CA ARG A 67 9.69 24.20 8.24
C ARG A 67 9.98 22.71 8.36
N TRP A 68 9.82 21.95 7.29
CA TRP A 68 10.14 20.53 7.25
C TRP A 68 11.65 20.27 7.41
N SER A 69 12.48 20.97 6.62
CA SER A 69 13.94 20.92 6.69
C SER A 69 14.45 21.26 8.09
N ALA A 70 13.97 22.35 8.70
CA ALA A 70 14.29 22.70 10.08
C ALA A 70 13.88 21.60 11.08
N GLY A 71 12.75 20.93 10.83
CA GLY A 71 12.28 19.79 11.61
C GLY A 71 13.20 18.58 11.52
N LEU A 72 13.73 18.28 10.33
CA LEU A 72 14.69 17.20 10.09
C LEU A 72 16.04 17.49 10.75
N VAL A 73 16.59 18.67 10.53
CA VAL A 73 17.87 19.10 11.14
C VAL A 73 17.79 19.07 12.66
N LYS A 74 16.69 19.55 13.24
CA LYS A 74 16.47 19.47 14.69
C LYS A 74 16.42 18.04 15.22
N ALA A 75 16.00 17.08 14.39
CA ALA A 75 15.98 15.66 14.73
C ALA A 75 17.35 14.97 14.53
N GLY A 76 18.39 15.70 14.12
CA GLY A 76 19.73 15.17 13.89
C GLY A 76 19.97 14.64 12.47
N MET A 77 19.03 14.87 11.54
CA MET A 77 19.15 14.46 10.14
C MET A 77 19.86 15.54 9.31
N PRO A 78 20.52 15.19 8.20
CA PRO A 78 20.98 16.17 7.22
C PRO A 78 19.82 17.00 6.67
N ALA A 79 20.12 18.24 6.28
CA ALA A 79 19.13 19.07 5.59
C ALA A 79 18.84 18.45 4.20
N PRO A 80 17.56 18.30 3.82
CA PRO A 80 17.18 17.86 2.48
C PRO A 80 17.52 18.92 1.42
N THR A 81 17.58 18.51 0.16
CA THR A 81 17.64 19.43 -0.99
C THR A 81 16.22 19.89 -1.35
N GLU A 82 16.09 21.08 -1.93
CA GLU A 82 14.81 21.56 -2.45
C GLU A 82 14.28 20.65 -3.56
N GLU A 83 15.18 20.19 -4.44
CA GLU A 83 14.85 19.32 -5.58
C GLU A 83 14.13 18.02 -5.16
N HIS A 84 14.51 17.41 -4.04
CA HIS A 84 13.98 16.11 -3.59
C HIS A 84 13.22 16.22 -2.26
N GLY A 85 12.87 17.44 -1.86
CA GLY A 85 12.36 17.72 -0.53
C GLY A 85 10.84 17.74 -0.45
N VAL A 86 10.24 18.81 -0.95
CA VAL A 86 8.79 19.02 -0.97
C VAL A 86 8.37 19.34 -2.39
N ASP A 87 7.49 18.52 -2.93
CA ASP A 87 6.86 18.73 -4.23
C ASP A 87 5.35 18.91 -4.02
N VAL A 88 4.78 19.97 -4.60
CA VAL A 88 3.36 20.31 -4.49
C VAL A 88 2.78 20.46 -5.88
N GLN A 89 1.83 19.58 -6.20
CA GLN A 89 1.17 19.57 -7.48
C GLN A 89 -0.33 19.84 -7.30
N ARG A 90 -0.91 20.63 -8.22
CA ARG A 90 -2.35 20.86 -8.26
C ARG A 90 -3.04 19.75 -9.03
N ALA A 91 -4.03 19.10 -8.43
CA ALA A 91 -4.92 18.18 -9.13
C ALA A 91 -6.01 18.96 -9.91
N ASP A 92 -6.27 18.56 -11.16
CA ASP A 92 -7.26 19.20 -12.03
C ASP A 92 -8.71 18.86 -11.59
N PRO A 93 -9.58 19.85 -11.34
CA PRO A 93 -10.99 19.64 -10.98
C PRO A 93 -11.78 18.79 -11.98
N GLY A 94 -11.41 18.78 -13.27
CA GLY A 94 -12.10 17.99 -14.30
C GLY A 94 -12.02 16.47 -14.10
N ALA A 95 -11.11 16.00 -13.26
CA ALA A 95 -11.01 14.60 -12.86
C ALA A 95 -11.90 14.23 -11.65
N MET A 96 -12.55 15.21 -11.01
CA MET A 96 -13.35 15.02 -9.80
C MET A 96 -14.85 15.11 -10.13
N ALA A 97 -15.50 13.95 -10.32
CA ALA A 97 -16.95 13.92 -10.58
C ALA A 97 -17.76 14.54 -9.42
N GLU A 98 -18.71 15.41 -9.74
CA GLU A 98 -19.42 16.39 -8.87
C GLU A 98 -20.30 15.82 -7.74
N THR A 99 -20.34 14.51 -7.50
CA THR A 99 -21.18 13.95 -6.42
C THR A 99 -20.43 13.92 -5.08
N SER A 100 -21.07 14.35 -4.00
CA SER A 100 -20.54 14.53 -2.63
C SER A 100 -19.91 13.31 -1.93
N GLY A 101 -19.74 12.16 -2.60
CA GLY A 101 -18.94 11.01 -2.13
C GLY A 101 -17.80 10.58 -3.07
N SER A 102 -17.73 11.15 -4.28
CA SER A 102 -16.74 10.79 -5.31
C SER A 102 -15.32 11.22 -4.94
N TRP A 103 -15.19 12.39 -4.31
CA TRP A 103 -13.89 12.87 -3.85
C TRP A 103 -13.34 12.02 -2.70
N ALA A 104 -14.16 11.62 -1.73
CA ALA A 104 -13.76 10.72 -0.65
C ALA A 104 -13.32 9.36 -1.21
N ARG A 105 -14.03 8.84 -2.21
CA ARG A 105 -13.63 7.63 -2.93
C ARG A 105 -12.34 7.81 -3.71
N TYR A 106 -12.07 8.97 -4.31
CA TYR A 106 -10.82 9.28 -5.00
C TYR A 106 -9.65 9.42 -4.01
N VAL A 107 -9.85 10.10 -2.88
CA VAL A 107 -8.89 10.23 -1.78
C VAL A 107 -8.56 8.86 -1.19
N CYS A 108 -9.59 8.08 -0.85
CA CYS A 108 -9.42 6.74 -0.31
C CYS A 108 -8.81 5.80 -1.37
N LYS A 109 -9.28 5.79 -2.62
CA LYS A 109 -8.74 4.89 -3.66
C LYS A 109 -7.32 5.28 -4.07
N GLY A 110 -6.99 6.57 -4.16
CA GLY A 110 -5.63 7.03 -4.48
C GLY A 110 -4.67 6.80 -3.32
N LEU A 111 -4.99 7.33 -2.14
CA LEU A 111 -4.07 7.31 -1.00
C LEU A 111 -4.08 5.98 -0.24
N ALA A 112 -5.20 5.26 -0.17
CA ALA A 112 -5.16 3.88 0.33
C ALA A 112 -4.51 2.95 -0.70
N SER A 113 -4.65 3.20 -2.01
CA SER A 113 -3.82 2.51 -3.00
C SER A 113 -2.34 2.86 -2.84
N GLU A 114 -1.94 4.07 -2.44
CA GLU A 114 -0.53 4.39 -2.22
C GLU A 114 -0.01 3.85 -0.90
N ALA A 115 -0.79 3.91 0.18
CA ALA A 115 -0.42 3.34 1.48
C ALA A 115 -0.37 1.81 1.45
N VAL A 116 -1.31 1.16 0.76
CA VAL A 116 -1.40 -0.31 0.67
C VAL A 116 -0.61 -0.83 -0.53
N MET A 117 -0.72 -0.20 -1.71
CA MET A 117 -0.01 -0.65 -2.90
C MET A 117 1.34 0.01 -3.15
N GLY A 118 1.71 1.12 -2.51
CA GLY A 118 3.11 1.61 -2.59
C GLY A 118 4.08 0.57 -2.02
N SER A 119 3.63 -0.14 -0.99
CA SER A 119 4.35 -1.30 -0.46
C SER A 119 4.35 -2.50 -1.42
N THR A 120 3.35 -2.68 -2.29
CA THR A 120 3.26 -3.84 -3.22
C THR A 120 3.76 -3.55 -4.64
N LYS A 121 3.86 -2.29 -5.06
CA LYS A 121 4.41 -1.88 -6.35
C LYS A 121 5.88 -2.31 -6.40
N ALA A 122 6.24 -3.01 -7.47
CA ALA A 122 7.63 -3.35 -7.73
C ALA A 122 8.45 -2.06 -7.78
N ALA A 123 9.45 -1.96 -6.92
CA ALA A 123 10.32 -0.80 -6.91
C ALA A 123 11.19 -0.78 -8.17
N ARG A 124 11.61 0.42 -8.61
CA ARG A 124 12.36 0.58 -9.85
C ARG A 124 13.87 0.50 -9.60
N GLY A 125 14.60 -0.10 -10.54
CA GLY A 125 16.07 -0.13 -10.53
C GLY A 125 16.62 -1.00 -9.39
N THR A 126 17.48 -0.41 -8.55
CA THR A 126 18.11 -1.06 -7.38
C THR A 126 17.28 -0.93 -6.10
N SER A 127 16.05 -0.42 -6.20
CA SER A 127 15.14 -0.24 -5.07
C SER A 127 14.29 -1.49 -4.82
N ARG A 128 13.83 -1.66 -3.58
CA ARG A 128 12.93 -2.70 -3.12
C ARG A 128 11.83 -2.09 -2.27
N SER A 129 10.59 -2.48 -2.52
CA SER A 129 9.47 -2.19 -1.62
C SER A 129 9.55 -3.06 -0.36
N ILE A 130 8.75 -2.74 0.67
CA ILE A 130 8.69 -3.57 1.88
C ILE A 130 8.19 -4.99 1.57
N TYR A 131 7.24 -5.18 0.64
CA TYR A 131 6.81 -6.53 0.25
C TYR A 131 7.90 -7.29 -0.50
N GLU A 132 8.70 -6.62 -1.32
CA GLU A 132 9.86 -7.25 -1.94
C GLU A 132 10.90 -7.66 -0.91
N LEU A 133 11.15 -6.83 0.11
CA LEU A 133 12.02 -7.19 1.24
C LEU A 133 11.46 -8.38 2.03
N MET A 134 10.16 -8.39 2.35
CA MET A 134 9.50 -9.51 3.02
C MET A 134 9.64 -10.80 2.21
N ARG A 135 9.31 -10.73 0.90
CA ARG A 135 9.45 -11.87 -0.01
C ARG A 135 10.89 -12.37 -0.06
N ASP A 136 11.87 -11.49 -0.19
CA ASP A 136 13.27 -11.88 -0.31
C ASP A 136 13.83 -12.42 1.03
N ALA A 137 13.30 -11.94 2.16
CA ALA A 137 13.59 -12.44 3.50
C ALA A 137 12.99 -13.83 3.79
N THR A 138 11.89 -14.20 3.13
CA THR A 138 11.18 -15.49 3.36
C THR A 138 11.42 -16.52 2.26
N VAL A 139 11.44 -16.11 0.99
CA VAL A 139 11.61 -16.97 -0.18
C VAL A 139 13.09 -17.11 -0.45
N GLY A 140 13.73 -18.07 0.24
CA GLY A 140 15.11 -18.38 -0.07
C GLY A 140 15.26 -18.97 -1.46
N ARG A 141 16.39 -18.67 -2.12
CA ARG A 141 16.76 -19.36 -3.36
C ARG A 141 16.93 -20.85 -3.04
N ARG A 142 16.23 -21.69 -3.78
CA ARG A 142 16.33 -23.14 -3.68
C ARG A 142 17.53 -23.60 -4.50
N PHE A 143 18.54 -24.14 -3.84
CA PHE A 143 19.65 -24.82 -4.47
C PHE A 143 19.48 -26.31 -4.24
N GLU A 144 19.61 -27.11 -5.30
CA GLU A 144 19.65 -28.56 -5.19
C GLU A 144 21.04 -29.02 -5.55
N ASN A 145 21.66 -29.79 -4.66
CA ASN A 145 22.94 -30.42 -4.95
C ASN A 145 22.70 -31.52 -6.00
N PRO A 146 23.27 -31.41 -7.20
CA PRO A 146 23.00 -32.35 -8.29
C PRO A 146 23.54 -33.76 -8.02
N ASP A 147 24.53 -33.91 -7.14
CA ASP A 147 25.16 -35.19 -6.82
C ASP A 147 24.48 -35.91 -5.65
N THR A 148 23.84 -35.17 -4.73
CA THR A 148 23.25 -35.73 -3.50
C THR A 148 21.74 -35.55 -3.39
N GLY A 149 21.12 -34.75 -4.26
CA GLY A 149 19.70 -34.37 -4.20
C GLY A 149 19.34 -33.46 -3.01
N GLN A 150 20.35 -32.99 -2.25
CA GLN A 150 20.09 -32.17 -1.06
C GLN A 150 19.62 -30.78 -1.47
N VAL A 151 18.44 -30.40 -0.97
CA VAL A 151 17.87 -29.06 -1.18
C VAL A 151 18.25 -28.13 -0.02
N VAL A 152 18.84 -26.98 -0.34
CA VAL A 152 19.12 -25.89 0.60
C VAL A 152 18.34 -24.66 0.17
N GLN A 153 17.58 -24.08 1.10
CA GLN A 153 16.87 -22.83 0.89
C GLN A 153 17.62 -21.70 1.61
N LEU A 154 18.19 -20.75 0.85
CA LEU A 154 18.92 -19.61 1.40
C LEU A 154 18.12 -18.33 1.26
N ALA A 155 17.57 -17.84 2.37
CA ALA A 155 16.95 -16.51 2.45
C ALA A 155 17.99 -15.40 2.29
N ASP A 156 17.58 -14.26 1.75
CA ASP A 156 18.42 -13.06 1.72
C ASP A 156 18.57 -12.53 3.16
N MET A 157 19.74 -12.79 3.75
CA MET A 157 20.04 -12.37 5.12
C MET A 157 20.13 -10.85 5.26
N GLN A 158 20.47 -10.14 4.18
CA GLN A 158 20.42 -8.68 4.18
C GLN A 158 18.98 -8.20 4.19
N ALA A 159 18.08 -8.81 3.40
CA ALA A 159 16.66 -8.51 3.43
C ALA A 159 16.04 -8.76 4.81
N ARG A 160 16.46 -9.84 5.50
CA ARG A 160 16.04 -10.12 6.89
C ARG A 160 16.49 -9.05 7.88
N ALA A 161 17.74 -8.60 7.78
CA ALA A 161 18.26 -7.54 8.65
C ALA A 161 17.54 -6.21 8.42
N LEU A 162 17.32 -5.84 7.15
CA LEU A 162 16.58 -4.63 6.78
C LEU A 162 15.13 -4.69 7.23
N LEU A 163 14.47 -5.86 7.12
CA LEU A 163 13.10 -6.04 7.59
C LEU A 163 13.00 -5.87 9.11
N ALA A 164 13.96 -6.42 9.88
CA ALA A 164 14.01 -6.24 11.32
C ALA A 164 14.20 -4.76 11.72
N GLU A 165 15.06 -4.02 11.01
CA GLU A 165 15.24 -2.57 11.21
C GLU A 165 13.94 -1.80 10.90
N TYR A 166 13.27 -2.13 9.79
CA TYR A 166 11.98 -1.54 9.43
C TYR A 166 10.91 -1.80 10.51
N GLU A 167 10.78 -3.04 10.97
CA GLU A 167 9.79 -3.43 11.99
C GLU A 167 9.99 -2.68 13.31
N GLU A 168 11.25 -2.49 13.73
CA GLU A 168 11.57 -1.71 14.92
C GLU A 168 11.20 -0.23 14.73
N ALA A 169 11.56 0.36 13.59
CA ALA A 169 11.36 1.78 13.32
C ALA A 169 9.87 2.15 13.12
N ILE A 170 9.09 1.26 12.51
CA ILE A 170 7.69 1.50 12.14
C ILE A 170 6.70 1.17 13.27
N ARG A 171 7.14 0.46 14.32
CA ARG A 171 6.27 0.06 15.43
C ARG A 171 5.55 1.26 16.05
N GLY A 172 4.22 1.17 16.11
CA GLY A 172 3.35 2.25 16.63
C GLY A 172 3.24 3.48 15.73
N ARG A 173 3.78 3.45 14.51
CA ARG A 173 3.59 4.50 13.50
C ARG A 173 2.34 4.21 12.69
N LYS A 174 1.57 5.26 12.41
CA LYS A 174 0.39 5.17 11.55
C LYS A 174 0.81 5.28 10.08
N GLN A 175 0.40 4.31 9.26
CA GLN A 175 0.57 4.35 7.81
C GLN A 175 -0.31 5.43 7.17
N LEU A 176 -1.53 5.59 7.68
CA LEU A 176 -2.47 6.64 7.28
C LEU A 176 -2.79 7.57 8.46
N THR A 177 -2.71 8.88 8.22
CA THR A 177 -3.10 9.90 9.19
C THR A 177 -4.01 10.92 8.52
N TRP A 178 -5.18 11.15 9.11
CA TRP A 178 -6.13 12.18 8.71
C TRP A 178 -5.95 13.44 9.56
N SER A 179 -6.22 14.61 8.99
CA SER A 179 -6.47 15.83 9.75
C SER A 179 -7.65 15.62 10.70
N GLN A 180 -7.64 16.33 11.83
CA GLN A 180 -8.60 16.13 12.91
C GLN A 180 -9.49 17.37 13.11
N ARG A 181 -10.55 17.20 13.90
CA ARG A 181 -11.44 18.29 14.37
C ARG A 181 -12.10 19.01 13.19
N SER A 182 -12.00 20.34 13.13
CA SER A 182 -12.62 21.18 12.10
C SER A 182 -12.13 20.89 10.67
N HIS A 183 -11.00 20.19 10.53
CA HIS A 183 -10.44 19.80 9.25
C HIS A 183 -10.56 18.30 9.00
N ASP A 184 -11.29 17.53 9.80
CA ASP A 184 -11.45 16.10 9.53
C ASP A 184 -12.33 15.89 8.29
N LEU A 185 -11.71 15.34 7.23
CA LEU A 185 -12.36 15.07 5.95
C LEU A 185 -13.49 14.04 6.06
N ARG A 186 -13.55 13.29 7.15
CA ARG A 186 -14.59 12.27 7.39
C ARG A 186 -15.84 12.87 8.02
N ASN A 187 -15.78 14.11 8.51
CA ASN A 187 -16.95 14.78 9.06
C ASN A 187 -18.00 15.03 7.96
N GLY A 188 -19.24 14.57 8.19
CA GLY A 188 -20.35 14.82 7.27
C GLY A 188 -20.39 13.89 6.04
N VAL A 189 -19.51 12.89 5.99
CA VAL A 189 -19.64 11.76 5.05
C VAL A 189 -20.33 10.62 5.79
N ASP A 190 -21.33 10.01 5.16
CA ASP A 190 -21.99 8.80 5.68
C ASP A 190 -21.04 7.60 5.50
N MET A 191 -20.03 7.55 6.37
CA MET A 191 -19.08 6.46 6.46
C MET A 191 -19.67 5.42 7.39
N GLU A 192 -19.58 4.14 7.01
CA GLU A 192 -19.86 3.07 7.96
C GLU A 192 -18.93 3.20 9.18
N PRO A 193 -19.38 2.76 10.37
CA PRO A 193 -18.55 2.77 11.57
C PRO A 193 -17.20 2.08 11.29
N GLU A 194 -16.11 2.67 11.78
CA GLU A 194 -14.79 2.05 11.71
C GLU A 194 -14.85 0.73 12.47
N LYS A 195 -14.72 -0.39 11.74
CA LYS A 195 -14.65 -1.72 12.34
C LYS A 195 -13.35 -1.83 13.13
N SER A 196 -13.40 -2.38 14.34
CA SER A 196 -12.18 -2.70 15.08
C SER A 196 -11.40 -3.80 14.38
N ASP A 197 -10.11 -3.95 14.69
CA ASP A 197 -9.33 -5.08 14.19
C ASP A 197 -10.00 -6.41 14.59
N GLU A 198 -10.59 -6.49 15.80
CA GLU A 198 -11.38 -7.64 16.22
C GLU A 198 -12.65 -7.84 15.39
N ASP A 199 -13.37 -6.77 15.02
CA ASP A 199 -14.57 -6.87 14.17
C ASP A 199 -14.23 -7.29 12.74
N ILE A 200 -13.09 -6.84 12.20
CA ILE A 200 -12.59 -7.23 10.87
C ILE A 200 -12.17 -8.70 10.86
N VAL A 201 -11.50 -9.16 11.92
CA VAL A 201 -11.07 -10.56 12.06
C VAL A 201 -12.25 -11.48 12.35
N ALA A 202 -13.24 -11.01 13.11
CA ALA A 202 -14.46 -11.76 13.43
C ALA A 202 -15.47 -11.77 12.27
N GLU A 203 -15.35 -10.85 11.31
CA GLU A 203 -15.96 -11.01 9.99
C GLU A 203 -15.30 -12.19 9.28
N ASP A 204 -15.80 -13.38 9.59
CA ASP A 204 -15.65 -14.52 8.71
C ASP A 204 -16.36 -14.14 7.41
N LEU A 205 -15.56 -13.77 6.39
CA LEU A 205 -16.04 -13.79 5.02
C LEU A 205 -16.41 -15.25 4.80
N GLU A 206 -17.68 -15.64 5.01
CA GLU A 206 -18.24 -16.99 4.87
C GLU A 206 -18.02 -17.52 3.44
N GLY A 207 -16.77 -17.71 3.07
CA GLY A 207 -16.28 -18.05 1.78
C GLY A 207 -15.97 -19.54 1.78
N GLU A 208 -16.64 -20.25 0.89
CA GLU A 208 -16.25 -21.62 0.60
C GLU A 208 -14.97 -21.58 -0.24
N ASP A 209 -13.92 -22.27 0.20
CA ASP A 209 -12.75 -22.48 -0.65
C ASP A 209 -13.21 -23.20 -1.93
N VAL A 210 -13.01 -22.59 -3.08
CA VAL A 210 -13.44 -23.15 -4.38
C VAL A 210 -12.30 -23.90 -5.09
N ALA A 211 -11.09 -23.36 -5.02
CA ALA A 211 -9.90 -23.89 -5.69
C ALA A 211 -8.62 -23.37 -5.01
N VAL A 212 -7.58 -24.20 -4.96
CA VAL A 212 -6.23 -23.83 -4.54
C VAL A 212 -5.38 -23.60 -5.78
N ILE A 213 -4.89 -22.38 -5.97
CA ILE A 213 -4.07 -22.00 -7.14
C ILE A 213 -2.60 -21.92 -6.68
N PRO A 214 -1.70 -22.76 -7.22
CA PRO A 214 -0.28 -22.68 -6.94
C PRO A 214 0.30 -21.32 -7.32
N THR A 215 1.33 -20.85 -6.59
CA THR A 215 1.95 -19.53 -6.83
C THR A 215 2.45 -19.32 -8.27
N TYR A 216 2.89 -20.37 -8.96
CA TYR A 216 3.32 -20.25 -10.37
C TYR A 216 2.14 -20.10 -11.33
N SER A 217 1.01 -20.74 -11.06
CA SER A 217 -0.25 -20.57 -11.80
C SER A 217 -0.90 -19.23 -11.51
N TRP A 218 -0.79 -18.73 -10.28
CA TRP A 218 -1.41 -17.47 -9.85
C TRP A 218 -1.00 -16.28 -10.72
N LYS A 219 0.27 -16.21 -11.16
CA LYS A 219 0.75 -15.11 -12.03
C LYS A 219 -0.01 -15.01 -13.38
N ILE A 220 -0.60 -16.11 -13.83
CA ILE A 220 -1.40 -16.17 -15.06
C ILE A 220 -2.85 -15.75 -14.77
N VAL A 221 -3.35 -16.08 -13.57
CA VAL A 221 -4.72 -15.78 -13.12
C VAL A 221 -4.87 -14.34 -12.63
N GLU A 222 -3.89 -13.81 -11.90
CA GLU A 222 -3.90 -12.50 -11.22
C GLU A 222 -4.43 -11.35 -12.11
N PRO A 223 -3.98 -11.17 -13.38
CA PRO A 223 -4.46 -10.08 -14.23
C PRO A 223 -5.96 -10.17 -14.57
N ARG A 224 -6.55 -11.36 -14.40
CA ARG A 224 -7.94 -11.71 -14.73
C ARG A 224 -8.71 -12.21 -13.50
N ALA A 225 -8.20 -11.98 -12.29
CA ALA A 225 -8.80 -12.48 -11.05
C ALA A 225 -10.25 -12.02 -10.89
N ALA A 226 -10.58 -10.80 -11.35
CA ALA A 226 -11.95 -10.28 -11.34
C ALA A 226 -12.91 -11.11 -12.24
N GLU A 227 -12.43 -11.65 -13.36
CA GLU A 227 -13.23 -12.53 -14.22
C GLU A 227 -13.51 -13.86 -13.53
N LEU A 228 -12.48 -14.47 -12.92
CA LEU A 228 -12.62 -15.70 -12.14
C LEU A 228 -13.64 -15.53 -11.00
N LEU A 229 -13.53 -14.44 -10.23
CA LEU A 229 -14.48 -14.13 -9.16
C LEU A 229 -15.89 -13.95 -9.71
N ALA A 230 -16.07 -13.16 -10.78
CA ALA A 230 -17.38 -12.91 -11.37
C ALA A 230 -18.04 -14.18 -11.94
N VAL A 231 -17.26 -15.08 -12.56
CA VAL A 231 -17.76 -16.38 -13.05
C VAL A 231 -18.16 -17.28 -11.88
N THR A 232 -17.31 -17.34 -10.84
CA THR A 232 -17.55 -18.16 -9.65
C THR A 232 -18.79 -17.69 -8.88
N GLU A 233 -18.95 -16.37 -8.69
CA GLU A 233 -20.11 -15.79 -8.00
C GLU A 233 -21.42 -16.00 -8.77
N ARG A 234 -21.41 -15.87 -10.11
CA ARG A 234 -22.63 -15.95 -10.92
C ARG A 234 -23.04 -17.38 -11.26
N HIS A 235 -22.08 -18.28 -11.41
CA HIS A 235 -22.29 -19.60 -11.98
C HIS A 235 -21.79 -20.75 -11.09
N GLY A 236 -21.29 -20.43 -9.89
CA GLY A 236 -20.86 -21.39 -8.88
C GLY A 236 -19.41 -21.86 -9.02
N ALA A 237 -18.98 -22.63 -8.02
CA ALA A 237 -17.62 -23.16 -7.88
C ALA A 237 -17.11 -23.90 -9.13
N ASP A 238 -17.95 -24.77 -9.72
CA ASP A 238 -17.59 -25.58 -10.88
C ASP A 238 -17.35 -24.73 -12.14
N ALA A 239 -18.07 -23.61 -12.29
CA ALA A 239 -17.83 -22.68 -13.39
C ALA A 239 -16.49 -21.95 -13.24
N GLY A 240 -16.12 -21.59 -12.00
CA GLY A 240 -14.80 -21.03 -11.70
C GLY A 240 -13.66 -22.02 -11.99
N ARG A 241 -13.85 -23.30 -11.64
CA ARG A 241 -12.91 -24.39 -11.94
C ARG A 241 -12.77 -24.63 -13.44
N ALA A 242 -13.89 -24.68 -14.17
CA ALA A 242 -13.87 -24.80 -15.62
C ALA A 242 -13.18 -23.61 -16.31
N TRP A 243 -13.31 -22.40 -15.74
CA TRP A 243 -12.57 -21.24 -16.21
C TRP A 243 -11.06 -21.40 -15.99
N LEU A 244 -10.62 -21.93 -14.84
CA LEU A 244 -9.20 -22.21 -14.58
C LEU A 244 -8.65 -23.24 -15.58
N ASP A 245 -9.44 -24.27 -15.91
CA ASP A 245 -9.10 -25.25 -16.94
C ASP A 245 -8.99 -24.60 -18.34
N ASP A 246 -9.90 -23.69 -18.70
CA ASP A 246 -9.89 -22.96 -19.99
C ASP A 246 -8.68 -22.03 -20.13
N VAL A 247 -8.26 -21.39 -19.04
CA VAL A 247 -7.03 -20.58 -18.99
C VAL A 247 -5.78 -21.46 -19.00
N GLY A 248 -5.93 -22.77 -18.81
CA GLY A 248 -4.84 -23.75 -18.90
C GLY A 248 -3.88 -23.69 -17.72
N VAL A 249 -4.37 -23.31 -16.54
CA VAL A 249 -3.55 -23.21 -15.33
C VAL A 249 -3.76 -24.42 -14.42
N GLU A 250 -2.70 -24.82 -13.72
CA GLU A 250 -2.83 -25.84 -12.68
C GLU A 250 -3.57 -25.26 -11.47
N TRP A 251 -4.53 -26.02 -10.94
CA TRP A 251 -5.26 -25.74 -9.71
C TRP A 251 -5.62 -27.07 -9.02
N TRP A 252 -5.98 -27.01 -7.73
CA TRP A 252 -6.38 -28.18 -6.94
C TRP A 252 -7.69 -27.96 -6.20
N LEU A 253 -8.43 -29.03 -5.92
CA LEU A 253 -9.59 -28.94 -5.04
C LEU A 253 -9.14 -28.60 -3.61
N PRO A 254 -9.87 -27.71 -2.92
CA PRO A 254 -9.62 -27.45 -1.52
C PRO A 254 -10.10 -28.64 -0.71
N ILE A 255 -9.14 -29.44 -0.27
CA ILE A 255 -9.33 -30.40 0.80
C ILE A 255 -9.21 -29.62 2.11
N GLY A 256 -9.98 -29.94 3.16
CA GLY A 256 -9.90 -29.30 4.50
C GLY A 256 -8.55 -29.46 5.23
N LEU A 257 -7.48 -29.73 4.49
CA LEU A 257 -6.06 -29.77 4.80
C LEU A 257 -5.34 -28.62 4.07
N THR A 258 -5.88 -27.40 4.08
CA THR A 258 -5.20 -26.21 3.55
C THR A 258 -3.89 -25.87 4.30
N ASP A 259 -3.59 -26.55 5.41
CA ASP A 259 -2.31 -26.48 6.13
C ASP A 259 -1.24 -27.51 5.71
N ALA A 260 -1.54 -28.52 4.88
CA ALA A 260 -0.56 -29.54 4.51
C ALA A 260 -0.58 -29.91 3.02
N ARG A 261 0.34 -29.30 2.27
CA ARG A 261 0.67 -29.59 0.86
C ARG A 261 0.74 -31.09 0.57
N ARG A 262 0.09 -31.54 -0.51
CA ARG A 262 0.50 -32.76 -1.25
C ARG A 262 0.87 -32.40 -2.69
N PRO A 263 2.11 -32.63 -3.12
CA PRO A 263 2.44 -32.70 -4.55
C PRO A 263 1.76 -33.92 -5.17
N GLY A 264 1.09 -33.76 -6.32
CA GLY A 264 0.79 -34.87 -7.23
C GLY A 264 -0.66 -35.34 -7.36
N ILE A 265 -1.67 -34.55 -6.98
CA ILE A 265 -3.06 -34.83 -7.39
C ILE A 265 -3.43 -33.89 -8.53
N ALA A 266 -3.51 -34.44 -9.74
CA ALA A 266 -4.01 -33.74 -10.91
C ALA A 266 -5.56 -33.68 -10.89
N PRO A 267 -6.19 -32.75 -11.63
CA PRO A 267 -7.63 -32.51 -11.54
C PRO A 267 -8.45 -33.72 -12.01
N GLY A 268 -9.57 -33.99 -11.34
CA GLY A 268 -10.67 -34.80 -11.89
C GLY A 268 -10.73 -36.29 -11.56
N PHE A 269 -10.05 -36.76 -10.52
CA PHE A 269 -10.29 -38.11 -10.00
C PHE A 269 -10.87 -38.04 -8.59
N ASP A 270 -12.20 -37.97 -8.53
CA ASP A 270 -12.96 -38.35 -7.35
C ASP A 270 -12.97 -39.88 -7.28
N GLY A 271 -12.32 -40.41 -6.24
CA GLY A 271 -12.57 -41.75 -5.74
C GLY A 271 -13.43 -41.68 -4.50
#